data_AF-A0A7X3J0U3-F1
#
_entry.id   AF-A0A7X3J0U3-F1
#
_cell.length_a   1.000
_cell.length_b   1.000
_cell.length_c   1.000
_cell.angle_alpha   90.00
_cell.angle_beta   90.00
_cell.angle_gamma   90.00
#
_symmetry.space_group_name_H-M   'P 1'
#
loop_
_entity.id
_entity.type
_entity.pdbx_description
1 polymer ?
#
loop_
_entity_poly.entity_id
_entity_poly.type
_entity_poly.pdbx_seq_one_letter_code
_entity_poly.pdbx_strand_id
1 'polypeptide(L)'
;MKLNCKRIDFTYTPGEEIFNFPEESGLPFLFDVEGELTADSAAMDAVGEMLDEAERLAEKAKAAIKAALADEGSPYHDAVVFFMEFHRDDVGPDIAAELFPGTDPAKLSFAEMADFLRLKRFGSLVDSEMNQQVFILDLSFNPEITDELMVVYFDLNQEIFCITHES
;
A
#
# COMPACT_ATOMS: atom_id res chain seq x y z
N MET A 1 -1.19 -22.32 12.83
CA MET A 1 0.18 -22.24 12.27
C MET A 1 0.83 -20.95 12.74
N LYS A 2 2.14 -20.79 12.53
CA LYS A 2 2.88 -19.58 12.89
C LYS A 2 3.45 -18.96 11.62
N LEU A 3 3.31 -17.64 11.47
CA LEU A 3 3.88 -16.91 10.35
C LEU A 3 5.40 -16.84 10.49
N ASN A 4 6.12 -17.12 9.41
CA ASN A 4 7.57 -17.01 9.37
C ASN A 4 7.99 -15.57 9.05
N CYS A 5 7.88 -14.68 10.04
CA CYS A 5 8.20 -13.26 9.91
C CYS A 5 9.12 -12.83 11.06
N LYS A 6 10.10 -11.96 10.77
CA LYS A 6 10.99 -11.37 11.78
C LYS A 6 10.34 -10.23 12.55
N ARG A 7 9.31 -9.58 11.97
CA ARG A 7 8.66 -8.39 12.54
C ARG A 7 7.66 -8.71 13.65
N ILE A 8 6.96 -9.85 13.55
CA ILE A 8 5.87 -10.22 14.47
C ILE A 8 5.90 -11.71 14.83
N ASP A 9 5.50 -12.02 16.06
CA ASP A 9 5.16 -13.38 16.47
C ASP A 9 3.66 -13.61 16.29
N PHE A 10 3.27 -14.08 15.10
CA PHE A 10 1.86 -14.14 14.70
C PHE A 10 1.39 -15.58 14.44
N THR A 11 0.26 -15.95 15.03
CA THR A 11 -0.37 -17.26 14.83
C THR A 11 -1.70 -17.12 14.09
N TYR A 12 -1.95 -18.02 13.15
CA TYR A 12 -3.16 -18.03 12.31
C TYR A 12 -3.75 -19.43 12.16
N THR A 13 -5.03 -19.51 11.78
CA THR A 13 -5.69 -20.78 11.42
C THR A 13 -5.62 -20.94 9.91
N PRO A 14 -5.07 -22.06 9.39
CA PRO A 14 -5.07 -22.30 7.95
C PRO A 14 -6.50 -22.38 7.38
N GLY A 15 -6.73 -21.71 6.25
CA GLY A 15 -8.04 -21.60 5.59
C GLY A 15 -8.93 -20.47 6.12
N GLU A 16 -8.52 -19.76 7.17
CA GLU A 16 -9.22 -18.57 7.67
C GLU A 16 -8.52 -17.31 7.18
N GLU A 17 -9.30 -16.32 6.75
CA GLU A 17 -8.79 -15.00 6.38
C GLU A 17 -8.09 -14.34 7.57
N ILE A 18 -6.95 -13.69 7.28
CA ILE A 18 -6.27 -12.82 8.25
C ILE A 18 -6.68 -11.40 7.91
N PHE A 19 -7.33 -10.73 8.86
CA PHE A 19 -7.58 -9.29 8.78
C PHE A 19 -7.36 -8.69 10.15
N ASN A 20 -6.23 -8.01 10.32
CA ASN A 20 -5.84 -7.46 11.61
C ASN A 20 -5.51 -5.97 11.56
N PHE A 21 -6.04 -5.28 12.57
CA PHE A 21 -5.71 -3.90 12.82
C PHE A 21 -4.30 -3.74 13.41
N PRO A 22 -3.66 -2.56 13.24
CA PRO A 22 -2.40 -2.24 13.89
C PRO A 22 -2.38 -2.56 15.39
N GLU A 23 -3.46 -2.26 16.10
CA GLU A 23 -3.60 -2.46 17.55
C GLU A 23 -3.64 -3.95 17.95
N GLU A 24 -4.02 -4.83 17.02
CA GLU A 24 -4.13 -6.28 17.25
C GLU A 24 -2.83 -7.00 16.90
N SER A 25 -2.22 -6.62 15.78
CA SER A 25 -1.01 -7.27 15.25
C SER A 25 0.29 -6.70 15.80
N GLY A 26 0.27 -5.43 16.26
CA GLY A 26 1.46 -4.67 16.60
C GLY A 26 2.22 -4.13 15.38
N LEU A 27 1.71 -4.32 14.17
CA LEU A 27 2.25 -3.70 12.94
C LEU A 27 1.77 -2.24 12.84
N PRO A 28 2.50 -1.37 12.13
CA PRO A 28 2.06 0.01 11.91
C PRO A 28 0.98 0.16 10.81
N PHE A 29 0.49 -0.94 10.24
CA PHE A 29 -0.47 -0.99 9.14
C PHE A 29 -1.41 -2.19 9.28
N LEU A 30 -2.52 -2.17 8.54
CA LEU A 30 -3.44 -3.31 8.41
C LEU A 30 -2.73 -4.50 7.78
N PHE A 31 -2.97 -5.69 8.32
CA PHE A 31 -2.45 -6.93 7.77
C PHE A 31 -3.61 -7.80 7.27
N ASP A 32 -3.61 -8.05 5.96
CA ASP A 32 -4.74 -8.62 5.23
C ASP A 32 -4.25 -9.78 4.33
N VAL A 33 -4.71 -11.00 4.55
CA VAL A 33 -4.34 -12.17 3.74
C VAL A 33 -5.54 -13.06 3.51
N GLU A 34 -5.82 -13.34 2.24
CA GLU A 34 -6.93 -14.20 1.86
C GLU A 34 -6.82 -15.61 2.46
N GLY A 35 -7.97 -16.15 2.90
CA GLY A 35 -8.04 -17.46 3.53
C GLY A 35 -7.49 -18.60 2.67
N GLU A 36 -7.62 -18.52 1.34
CA GLU A 36 -7.04 -19.52 0.42
C GLU A 36 -5.51 -19.60 0.56
N LEU A 37 -4.83 -18.46 0.66
CA LEU A 37 -3.38 -18.41 0.84
C LEU A 37 -2.96 -18.94 2.20
N THR A 38 -3.75 -18.69 3.26
CA THR A 38 -3.42 -19.19 4.60
C THR A 38 -3.45 -20.71 4.71
N ALA A 39 -4.13 -21.41 3.79
CA ALA A 39 -4.11 -22.86 3.70
C ALA A 39 -2.83 -23.42 3.03
N ASP A 40 -2.08 -22.58 2.31
CA ASP A 40 -0.84 -22.94 1.62
C ASP A 40 0.39 -22.44 2.40
N SER A 41 1.22 -23.39 2.84
CA SER A 41 2.42 -23.08 3.62
C SER A 41 3.44 -22.26 2.83
N ALA A 42 3.60 -22.52 1.52
CA ALA A 42 4.55 -21.80 0.68
C ALA A 42 4.09 -20.36 0.43
N ALA A 43 2.78 -20.16 0.26
CA ALA A 43 2.22 -18.82 0.14
C ALA A 43 2.43 -18.00 1.43
N MET A 44 2.27 -18.64 2.59
CA MET A 44 2.49 -17.98 3.89
C MET A 44 3.96 -17.73 4.21
N ASP A 45 4.88 -18.56 3.70
CA ASP A 45 6.31 -18.25 3.74
C ASP A 45 6.61 -16.97 2.92
N ALA A 46 6.04 -16.85 1.72
CA ALA A 46 6.17 -15.63 0.91
C ALA A 46 5.54 -14.40 1.59
N VAL A 47 4.39 -14.54 2.25
CA VAL A 47 3.80 -13.46 3.08
C VAL A 47 4.77 -13.02 4.16
N GLY A 48 5.41 -13.96 4.87
CA GLY A 48 6.37 -13.65 5.91
C GLY A 48 7.60 -12.88 5.39
N GLU A 49 8.14 -13.30 4.25
CA GLU A 49 9.26 -12.65 3.58
C GLU A 49 8.91 -11.24 3.07
N MET A 50 7.74 -11.09 2.44
CA MET A 50 7.28 -9.80 1.93
C MET A 50 6.94 -8.82 3.04
N LEU A 51 6.36 -9.31 4.14
CA LEU A 51 6.05 -8.51 5.32
C LEU A 51 7.33 -7.98 5.98
N ASP A 52 8.39 -8.80 6.05
CA ASP A 52 9.71 -8.36 6.52
C ASP A 52 10.22 -7.15 5.71
N GLU A 53 9.97 -7.13 4.41
CA GLU A 53 10.40 -6.10 3.46
C GLU A 53 9.39 -4.95 3.24
N ALA A 54 8.26 -4.93 3.95
CA ALA A 54 7.13 -4.03 3.68
C ALA A 54 7.51 -2.53 3.60
N GLU A 55 8.42 -2.06 4.45
CA GLU A 55 8.89 -0.66 4.41
C GLU A 55 9.72 -0.36 3.16
N ARG A 56 10.60 -1.29 2.75
CA ARG A 56 11.39 -1.13 1.53
C ARG A 56 10.49 -1.19 0.30
N LEU A 57 9.47 -2.05 0.31
CA LEU A 57 8.46 -2.13 -0.75
C LEU A 57 7.62 -0.85 -0.83
N ALA A 58 7.25 -0.26 0.32
CA ALA A 58 6.56 1.03 0.35
C ALA A 58 7.43 2.15 -0.25
N GLU A 59 8.74 2.18 0.03
CA GLU A 59 9.65 3.13 -0.62
C GLU A 59 9.82 2.86 -2.12
N LYS A 60 9.84 1.59 -2.55
CA LYS A 60 9.81 1.22 -3.99
C LYS A 60 8.51 1.71 -4.66
N ALA A 61 7.37 1.56 -4.00
CA ALA A 61 6.08 2.05 -4.47
C ALA A 61 6.07 3.58 -4.62
N LYS A 62 6.55 4.33 -3.62
CA LYS A 62 6.69 5.79 -3.71
C LYS A 62 7.59 6.22 -4.86
N ALA A 63 8.72 5.54 -5.07
CA ALA A 63 9.61 5.84 -6.18
C ALA A 63 8.94 5.61 -7.54
N ALA A 64 8.15 4.53 -7.68
CA ALA A 64 7.39 4.24 -8.90
C ALA A 64 6.27 5.28 -9.15
N ILE A 65 5.57 5.72 -8.10
CA ILE A 65 4.57 6.80 -8.18
C ILE A 65 5.23 8.10 -8.66
N LYS A 66 6.39 8.48 -8.10
CA LYS A 66 7.14 9.65 -8.56
C LYS A 66 7.59 9.53 -10.01
N ALA A 67 8.00 8.33 -10.45
CA ALA A 67 8.36 8.09 -11.83
C ALA A 67 7.15 8.25 -12.76
N ALA A 68 5.98 7.72 -12.38
CA ALA A 68 4.74 7.88 -13.14
C ALA A 68 4.28 9.36 -13.20
N LEU A 69 4.44 10.12 -12.12
CA LEU A 69 4.18 11.56 -12.12
C LEU A 69 5.07 12.35 -13.08
N ALA A 70 6.30 11.89 -13.32
CA ALA A 70 7.26 12.54 -14.20
C ALA A 70 7.14 12.12 -15.68
N ASP A 71 6.40 11.05 -15.99
CA ASP A 71 6.25 10.50 -17.34
C ASP A 71 4.77 10.49 -17.77
N GLU A 72 4.38 11.48 -18.57
CA GLU A 72 3.03 11.57 -19.16
C GLU A 72 2.67 10.36 -20.05
N GLY A 73 3.67 9.60 -20.51
CA GLY A 73 3.46 8.37 -21.28
C GLY A 73 3.23 7.12 -20.40
N SER A 74 3.40 7.25 -19.07
CA SER A 74 3.16 6.15 -18.14
C SER A 74 1.68 5.77 -18.14
N PRO A 75 1.33 4.46 -18.18
CA PRO A 75 -0.06 4.03 -18.07
C PRO A 75 -0.70 4.40 -16.73
N TYR A 76 0.11 4.76 -15.73
CA TYR A 76 -0.36 5.13 -14.39
C TYR A 76 -0.42 6.64 -14.17
N HIS A 77 0.03 7.45 -15.15
CA HIS A 77 0.18 8.90 -14.99
C HIS A 77 -1.11 9.57 -14.52
N ASP A 78 -2.21 9.33 -15.22
CA ASP A 78 -3.49 9.98 -14.93
C ASP A 78 -4.00 9.64 -13.53
N ALA A 79 -3.87 8.38 -13.10
CA ALA A 79 -4.30 7.94 -11.77
C ALA A 79 -3.47 8.60 -10.66
N VAL A 80 -2.13 8.65 -10.81
CA VAL A 80 -1.27 9.27 -9.79
C VAL A 80 -1.42 10.79 -9.77
N VAL A 81 -1.62 11.44 -10.92
CA VAL A 81 -1.88 12.89 -10.98
C VAL A 81 -3.22 13.21 -10.33
N PHE A 82 -4.29 12.50 -10.70
CA PHE A 82 -5.61 12.68 -10.11
C PHE A 82 -5.57 12.55 -8.58
N PHE A 83 -4.91 11.50 -8.07
CA PHE A 83 -4.78 11.30 -6.62
C PHE A 83 -4.07 12.46 -5.93
N MET A 84 -3.01 13.01 -6.53
CA MET A 84 -2.27 14.13 -5.95
C MET A 84 -3.06 15.44 -6.05
N GLU A 85 -3.71 15.70 -7.17
CA GLU A 85 -4.58 16.87 -7.38
C GLU A 85 -5.71 16.89 -6.36
N PHE A 86 -6.42 15.78 -6.19
CA PHE A 86 -7.54 15.68 -5.25
C PHE A 86 -7.14 16.12 -3.83
N HIS A 87 -6.04 15.56 -3.30
CA HIS A 87 -5.61 15.82 -1.92
C HIS A 87 -5.00 17.20 -1.71
N ARG A 88 -4.46 17.84 -2.75
CA ARG A 88 -3.88 19.20 -2.63
C ARG A 88 -4.92 20.28 -2.89
N ASP A 89 -5.77 20.08 -3.89
CA ASP A 89 -6.54 21.15 -4.52
C ASP A 89 -8.06 21.02 -4.28
N ASP A 90 -8.60 19.80 -4.13
CA ASP A 90 -10.06 19.57 -4.10
C ASP A 90 -10.65 19.34 -2.70
N VAL A 91 -9.87 18.80 -1.75
CA VAL A 91 -10.33 18.55 -0.37
C VAL A 91 -10.54 19.83 0.47
N GLY A 92 -10.14 20.99 -0.06
CA GLY A 92 -10.20 22.28 0.61
C GLY A 92 -8.97 22.57 1.48
N PRO A 93 -8.65 23.86 1.73
CA PRO A 93 -7.38 24.28 2.30
C PRO A 93 -7.13 23.80 3.74
N ASP A 94 -8.18 23.70 4.56
CA ASP A 94 -8.07 23.24 5.94
C ASP A 94 -7.68 21.74 5.97
N ILE A 95 -8.34 20.92 5.17
CA ILE A 95 -8.04 19.47 5.05
C ILE A 95 -6.68 19.25 4.42
N ALA A 96 -6.34 19.97 3.35
CA ALA A 96 -5.02 19.89 2.73
C ALA A 96 -3.89 20.25 3.71
N ALA A 97 -4.09 21.24 4.58
CA ALA A 97 -3.12 21.60 5.61
C ALA A 97 -2.95 20.50 6.68
N GLU A 98 -4.00 19.76 7.01
CA GLU A 98 -3.93 18.60 7.92
C GLU A 98 -3.23 17.39 7.28
N LEU A 99 -3.42 17.16 5.98
CA LEU A 99 -2.75 16.10 5.23
C LEU A 99 -1.25 16.34 5.08
N PHE A 100 -0.84 17.61 4.96
CA PHE A 100 0.55 18.01 4.75
C PHE A 100 1.04 18.94 5.88
N PRO A 101 1.17 18.44 7.12
CA PRO A 101 1.49 19.28 8.26
C PRO A 101 2.89 19.88 8.16
N GLY A 102 3.00 21.18 8.42
CA GLY A 102 4.27 21.90 8.42
C GLY A 102 4.75 22.36 7.04
N THR A 103 3.95 22.18 5.99
CA THR A 103 4.20 22.71 4.64
C THR A 103 3.04 23.61 4.20
N ASP A 104 3.27 24.34 3.10
CA ASP A 104 2.20 25.08 2.41
C ASP A 104 1.74 24.19 1.24
N PRO A 105 0.53 23.58 1.29
CA PRO A 105 0.08 22.64 0.26
C PRO A 105 0.17 23.22 -1.15
N ALA A 106 -0.13 24.51 -1.33
CA ALA A 106 -0.09 25.18 -2.63
C ALA A 106 1.33 25.32 -3.23
N LYS A 107 2.38 25.07 -2.43
CA LYS A 107 3.78 25.07 -2.86
C LYS A 107 4.35 23.67 -3.05
N LEU A 108 3.65 22.62 -2.64
CA LEU A 108 4.11 21.25 -2.81
C LEU A 108 3.96 20.81 -4.27
N SER A 109 5.05 20.29 -4.82
CA SER A 109 4.98 19.50 -6.05
C SER A 109 4.38 18.12 -5.75
N PHE A 110 3.75 17.48 -6.75
CA PHE A 110 3.24 16.12 -6.59
C PHE A 110 4.32 15.10 -6.23
N ALA A 111 5.55 15.30 -6.72
CA ALA A 111 6.67 14.45 -6.37
C ALA A 111 7.07 14.58 -4.87
N GLU A 112 6.98 15.77 -4.29
CA GLU A 112 7.19 15.98 -2.85
C GLU A 112 6.01 15.45 -2.03
N MET A 113 4.78 15.57 -2.54
CA MET A 113 3.61 14.99 -1.88
C MET A 113 3.78 13.48 -1.69
N ALA A 114 4.28 12.76 -2.69
CA ALA A 114 4.52 11.31 -2.59
C ALA A 114 5.43 10.89 -1.41
N ASP A 115 6.26 11.79 -0.85
CA ASP A 115 7.05 11.50 0.36
C ASP A 115 6.18 11.39 1.63
N PHE A 116 5.00 12.01 1.65
CA PHE A 116 4.04 11.97 2.75
C PHE A 116 3.20 10.69 2.76
N LEU A 117 3.20 9.89 1.69
CA LEU A 117 2.47 8.63 1.63
C LEU A 117 2.92 7.69 2.73
N ARG A 118 1.96 7.04 3.39
CA ARG A 118 2.18 6.05 4.45
C ARG A 118 1.54 4.75 4.04
N LEU A 119 2.22 3.66 4.38
CA LEU A 119 1.66 2.32 4.22
C LEU A 119 0.47 2.16 5.17
N LYS A 120 -0.72 2.00 4.61
CA LYS A 120 -1.97 1.78 5.33
C LYS A 120 -2.29 0.31 5.48
N ARG A 121 -2.09 -0.48 4.42
CA ARG A 121 -2.35 -1.92 4.41
C ARG A 121 -1.25 -2.66 3.67
N PHE A 122 -0.81 -3.76 4.25
CA PHE A 122 -0.09 -4.81 3.56
C PHE A 122 -1.05 -5.98 3.35
N GLY A 123 -1.29 -6.31 2.09
CA GLY A 123 -2.24 -7.33 1.64
C GLY A 123 -1.57 -8.47 0.87
N SER A 124 -2.17 -9.66 0.87
CA SER A 124 -1.87 -10.70 -0.12
C SER A 124 -3.13 -11.46 -0.53
N LEU A 125 -3.29 -11.67 -1.84
CA LEU A 125 -4.45 -12.34 -2.43
C LEU A 125 -4.07 -13.17 -3.66
N VAL A 126 -4.98 -14.03 -4.12
CA VAL A 126 -4.85 -14.71 -5.42
C VAL A 126 -5.42 -13.82 -6.51
N ASP A 127 -4.56 -13.27 -7.37
CA ASP A 127 -5.02 -12.47 -8.48
C ASP A 127 -5.76 -13.34 -9.50
N SER A 128 -7.00 -12.97 -9.83
CA SER A 128 -7.86 -13.78 -10.67
C SER A 128 -7.46 -13.79 -12.16
N GLU A 129 -6.74 -12.77 -12.63
CA GLU A 129 -6.30 -12.67 -14.02
C GLU A 129 -5.01 -13.46 -14.25
N MET A 130 -4.06 -13.32 -13.32
CA MET A 130 -2.77 -13.98 -13.34
C MET A 130 -2.81 -15.40 -12.74
N ASN A 131 -3.84 -15.71 -11.97
CA ASN A 131 -4.00 -16.95 -11.21
C ASN A 131 -2.75 -17.26 -10.35
N GLN A 132 -2.25 -16.24 -9.67
CA GLN A 132 -1.05 -16.32 -8.82
C GLN A 132 -1.23 -15.46 -7.57
N GLN A 133 -0.51 -15.79 -6.51
CA GLN A 133 -0.41 -14.94 -5.34
C GLN A 133 0.26 -13.61 -5.72
N VAL A 134 -0.34 -12.51 -5.28
CA VAL A 134 0.19 -11.16 -5.39
C VAL A 134 0.17 -10.48 -4.03
N PHE A 135 0.85 -9.34 -3.94
CA PHE A 135 0.88 -8.51 -2.76
C PHE A 135 0.36 -7.12 -3.08
N ILE A 136 -0.32 -6.52 -2.11
CA ILE A 136 -0.95 -5.22 -2.25
C ILE A 136 -0.41 -4.32 -1.16
N LEU A 137 0.07 -3.13 -1.54
CA LEU A 137 0.32 -2.06 -0.60
C LEU A 137 -0.65 -0.93 -0.87
N ASP A 138 -1.49 -0.64 0.12
CA ASP A 138 -2.30 0.58 0.08
C ASP A 138 -1.52 1.70 0.73
N LEU A 139 -1.35 2.80 0.01
CA LEU A 139 -0.72 4.01 0.48
C LEU A 139 -1.75 5.13 0.63
N SER A 140 -1.68 5.87 1.72
CA SER A 140 -2.54 7.03 1.99
C SER A 140 -1.73 8.16 2.63
N PHE A 141 -2.16 9.40 2.45
CA PHE A 141 -1.58 10.54 3.18
C PHE A 141 -2.01 10.52 4.64
N ASN A 142 -3.32 10.37 4.88
CA ASN A 142 -3.86 10.16 6.21
C ASN A 142 -5.20 9.40 6.14
N PRO A 143 -5.22 8.11 6.52
CA PRO A 143 -6.43 7.29 6.46
C PRO A 143 -7.51 7.69 7.47
N GLU A 144 -7.21 8.61 8.41
CA GLU A 144 -8.21 9.16 9.34
C GLU A 144 -8.98 10.33 8.73
N ILE A 145 -8.49 10.90 7.62
CA ILE A 145 -9.02 12.09 6.97
C ILE A 145 -9.68 11.73 5.64
N THR A 146 -9.02 10.90 4.83
CA THR A 146 -9.53 10.42 3.55
C THR A 146 -9.51 8.89 3.49
N ASP A 147 -10.50 8.33 2.80
CA ASP A 147 -10.58 6.91 2.42
C ASP A 147 -9.87 6.61 1.09
N GLU A 148 -9.43 7.64 0.37
CA GLU A 148 -8.68 7.51 -0.88
C GLU A 148 -7.35 6.77 -0.69
N LEU A 149 -7.14 5.73 -1.50
CA LEU A 149 -5.95 4.88 -1.47
C LEU A 149 -5.24 4.87 -2.81
N MET A 150 -3.91 5.00 -2.75
CA MET A 150 -3.03 4.66 -3.85
C MET A 150 -2.59 3.21 -3.67
N VAL A 151 -3.09 2.32 -4.53
CA VAL A 151 -2.93 0.88 -4.40
C VAL A 151 -1.85 0.39 -5.36
N VAL A 152 -0.86 -0.31 -4.82
CA VAL A 152 0.28 -0.81 -5.60
C VAL A 152 0.39 -2.32 -5.48
N TYR A 153 0.41 -3.00 -6.62
CA TYR A 153 0.49 -4.44 -6.69
C TYR A 153 1.89 -4.91 -7.02
N PHE A 154 2.34 -5.91 -6.28
CA PHE A 154 3.63 -6.57 -6.45
C PHE A 154 3.44 -8.05 -6.78
N ASP A 155 4.26 -8.56 -7.70
CA ASP A 155 4.38 -9.99 -7.93
C ASP A 155 5.26 -10.66 -6.86
N LEU A 156 5.41 -11.99 -6.96
CA LEU A 156 6.29 -12.77 -6.06
C LEU A 156 7.78 -12.36 -6.15
N ASN A 157 8.19 -11.68 -7.23
CA ASN A 157 9.56 -11.18 -7.40
C ASN A 157 9.73 -9.75 -6.86
N GLN A 158 8.72 -9.20 -6.17
CA GLN A 158 8.70 -7.84 -5.67
C GLN A 158 8.71 -6.78 -6.77
N GLU A 159 8.30 -7.13 -7.99
CA GLU A 159 8.16 -6.20 -9.10
C GLU A 159 6.75 -5.63 -9.15
N ILE A 160 6.67 -4.32 -9.37
CA ILE A 160 5.40 -3.60 -9.48
C ILE A 160 4.83 -3.87 -10.86
N PHE A 161 3.62 -4.39 -10.91
CA PHE A 161 2.93 -4.65 -12.18
C PHE A 161 1.64 -3.84 -12.34
N CYS A 162 1.15 -3.20 -11.28
CA CYS A 162 -0.01 -2.32 -11.33
C CYS A 162 0.08 -1.22 -10.25
N ILE A 163 -0.31 0.00 -10.63
CA ILE A 163 -0.58 1.12 -9.72
C ILE A 163 -1.97 1.63 -10.08
N THR A 164 -2.85 1.70 -9.10
CA THR A 164 -4.23 2.17 -9.28
C THR A 164 -4.65 3.02 -8.09
N HIS A 165 -5.81 3.64 -8.25
CA HIS A 165 -6.47 4.44 -7.23
C HIS A 165 -7.79 3.77 -6.86
N GLU A 166 -8.12 3.75 -5.55
CA GLU A 166 -9.38 3.25 -5.00
C GLU A 166 -9.95 4.27 -3.99
N SER A 167 -11.29 4.35 -3.93
CA SER A 167 -12.08 5.19 -3.02
C SER A 167 -13.15 4.38 -2.31
#